data_AF-A0A2Z6R888-F1
#
_entry.id   AF-A0A2Z6R888-F1
#
_cell.length_a   1.000
_cell.length_b   1.000
_cell.length_c   1.000
_cell.angle_alpha   90.00
_cell.angle_beta   90.00
_cell.angle_gamma   90.00
#
_symmetry.space_group_name_H-M   'P 1'
#
loop_
_entity.id
_entity.type
_entity.pdbx_description
1 polymer ?
#
loop_
_entity_poly.entity_id
_entity_poly.type
_entity_poly.pdbx_seq_one_letter_code
_entity_poly.pdbx_strand_id
1 'polypeptide(L)'
;MDNKEMPCNWLLVGETRFCKNSTREQYCASHAFKIRKGVIIPQPCKGCGRGTKSSLRLCVPCGQGKERAYIYYKRKYAEGRVPEGPSRLRSS
;
A
#
# COMPACT_ATOMS: atom_id res chain seq x y z
N MET A 1 -21.24 13.18 -28.34
CA MET A 1 -20.56 12.48 -27.23
C MET A 1 -19.13 12.96 -27.24
N ASP A 2 -18.78 13.89 -26.36
CA ASP A 2 -17.42 14.39 -26.21
C ASP A 2 -16.48 13.23 -25.91
N ASN A 3 -15.60 12.93 -26.86
CA ASN A 3 -14.62 11.86 -26.77
C ASN A 3 -13.44 12.34 -25.90
N LYS A 4 -13.74 12.72 -24.66
CA LYS A 4 -12.78 13.36 -23.76
C LYS A 4 -11.90 12.28 -23.15
N GLU A 5 -10.72 12.11 -23.73
CA GLU A 5 -9.67 11.30 -23.13
C GLU A 5 -9.24 11.89 -21.78
N MET A 6 -9.16 11.02 -20.77
CA MET A 6 -8.78 11.34 -19.41
C MET A 6 -7.51 10.56 -19.02
N PRO A 7 -6.68 11.06 -18.10
CA PRO A 7 -5.53 10.29 -17.61
C PRO A 7 -5.98 9.09 -16.77
N CYS A 8 -5.26 7.97 -16.88
CA CYS A 8 -5.52 6.77 -16.11
C CYS A 8 -5.22 6.97 -14.62
N ASN A 9 -6.20 6.72 -13.74
CA ASN A 9 -6.10 6.92 -12.29
C ASN A 9 -5.30 5.83 -11.54
N TRP A 10 -4.39 5.15 -12.24
CA TRP A 10 -3.55 4.12 -11.64
C TRP A 10 -2.30 4.75 -11.03
N LEU A 11 -2.21 4.78 -9.70
CA LEU A 11 -1.02 5.28 -9.00
C LEU A 11 0.13 4.29 -9.12
N LEU A 12 1.31 4.75 -9.54
CA LEU A 12 2.48 3.89 -9.68
C LEU A 12 3.07 3.53 -8.32
N VAL A 13 3.44 2.27 -8.13
CA VAL A 13 4.02 1.79 -6.87
C VAL A 13 5.40 2.41 -6.68
N GLY A 14 5.66 2.96 -5.48
CA GLY A 14 6.91 3.63 -5.15
C GLY A 14 7.01 5.07 -5.67
N GLU A 15 6.03 5.55 -6.42
CA GLU A 15 6.03 6.87 -7.02
C GLU A 15 4.79 7.68 -6.62
N THR A 16 4.86 9.00 -6.72
CA THR A 16 3.73 9.92 -6.48
C THR A 16 2.92 10.19 -7.75
N ARG A 17 3.37 9.70 -8.91
CA ARG A 17 2.71 9.93 -10.21
C ARG A 17 1.73 8.81 -10.58
N PHE A 18 0.74 9.19 -11.37
CA PHE A 18 -0.21 8.27 -11.99
C PHE A 18 0.31 7.73 -13.33
N CYS A 19 -0.35 6.69 -13.83
CA CYS A 19 -0.13 6.15 -15.16
C CYS A 19 -0.37 7.25 -16.22
N LYS A 20 0.55 7.34 -17.18
CA LYS A 20 0.53 8.36 -18.23
C LYS A 20 -0.39 8.03 -19.41
N ASN A 21 -0.96 6.82 -19.45
CA ASN A 21 -1.81 6.42 -20.56
C ASN A 21 -3.15 7.16 -20.47
N SER A 22 -3.62 7.65 -21.62
CA SER A 22 -4.99 8.14 -21.73
C SER A 22 -5.97 6.96 -21.69
N THR A 23 -7.20 7.27 -21.28
CA THR A 23 -8.30 6.33 -21.21
C THR A 23 -9.62 7.09 -21.35
N ARG A 24 -10.67 6.38 -21.76
CA ARG A 24 -12.05 6.90 -21.76
C ARG A 24 -12.77 6.61 -20.44
N GLU A 25 -12.20 5.74 -19.61
CA GLU A 25 -12.74 5.32 -18.32
C GLU A 25 -11.81 5.76 -17.18
N GLN A 26 -12.02 5.23 -15.98
CA GLN A 26 -11.16 5.49 -14.81
C GLN A 26 -9.74 4.90 -14.98
N TYR A 27 -9.61 3.78 -15.69
CA TYR A 27 -8.35 3.06 -15.88
C TYR A 27 -8.10 2.75 -17.35
N CYS A 28 -6.84 2.72 -17.79
CA CYS A 28 -6.51 2.24 -19.13
C CYS A 28 -6.75 0.72 -19.23
N ALA A 29 -6.88 0.19 -20.46
CA ALA A 29 -7.24 -1.21 -20.70
C ALA A 29 -6.36 -2.23 -19.94
N SER A 30 -5.04 -1.97 -19.87
CA SER A 30 -4.10 -2.82 -19.12
C SER A 30 -4.40 -2.86 -17.62
N HIS A 31 -4.75 -1.71 -17.02
CA HIS A 31 -5.06 -1.64 -15.59
C HIS A 31 -6.47 -2.14 -15.28
N ALA A 32 -7.44 -1.88 -16.15
CA ALA A 32 -8.77 -2.48 -16.05
C ALA A 32 -8.69 -4.01 -16.06
N PHE A 33 -7.84 -4.59 -16.93
CA PHE A 33 -7.60 -6.03 -16.96
C PHE A 33 -7.00 -6.56 -15.65
N LYS A 34 -6.01 -5.86 -15.07
CA LYS A 34 -5.43 -6.23 -13.77
C LYS A 34 -6.46 -6.20 -12.64
N ILE A 35 -7.35 -5.21 -12.63
CA ILE A 35 -8.43 -5.11 -11.64
C ILE A 35 -9.38 -6.31 -11.76
N ARG A 36 -9.77 -6.70 -12.98
CA ARG A 36 -10.59 -7.89 -13.22
C ARG A 36 -9.92 -9.20 -12.76
N LYS A 37 -8.59 -9.24 -12.75
CA LYS A 37 -7.80 -10.36 -12.21
C LYS A 37 -7.59 -10.31 -10.68
N GLY A 38 -8.21 -9.35 -9.98
CA GLY A 38 -8.11 -9.22 -8.53
C GLY A 38 -6.81 -8.57 -8.05
N VAL A 39 -6.06 -7.89 -8.92
CA VAL A 39 -4.86 -7.16 -8.50
C VAL A 39 -5.26 -5.97 -7.65
N ILE A 40 -4.64 -5.85 -6.47
CA ILE A 40 -4.83 -4.72 -5.56
C ILE A 40 -4.39 -3.42 -6.25
N ILE A 41 -5.32 -2.46 -6.31
CA ILE A 41 -5.07 -1.11 -6.83
C ILE A 41 -4.17 -0.37 -5.83
N PRO A 42 -2.99 0.12 -6.26
CA PRO A 42 -2.12 0.89 -5.39
C PRO A 42 -2.83 2.12 -4.82
N GLN A 43 -2.70 2.33 -3.51
CA GLN A 43 -3.22 3.47 -2.79
C GLN A 43 -2.08 4.40 -2.38
N PRO A 44 -2.31 5.71 -2.24
CA PRO A 44 -1.26 6.62 -1.79
C PRO A 44 -0.89 6.32 -0.34
N CYS A 45 0.43 6.26 -0.09
CA CYS A 45 1.02 6.14 1.22
C CYS A 45 0.63 7.34 2.09
N LYS A 46 0.13 7.11 3.31
CA LYS A 46 -0.24 8.16 4.26
C LYS A 46 0.93 9.07 4.65
N GLY A 47 2.16 8.57 4.61
CA GLY A 47 3.34 9.31 5.03
C GLY A 47 4.05 10.11 3.91
N CYS A 48 3.97 9.67 2.66
CA CYS A 48 4.71 10.32 1.56
C CYS A 48 3.98 10.38 0.22
N GLY A 49 2.73 9.96 0.15
CA GLY A 49 1.91 9.99 -1.08
C GLY A 49 2.27 8.93 -2.14
N ARG A 50 3.44 8.28 -2.06
CA ARG A 50 3.85 7.24 -3.01
C ARG A 50 2.87 6.08 -3.06
N GLY A 51 2.61 5.52 -4.24
CA GLY A 51 1.76 4.35 -4.40
C GLY A 51 2.27 3.16 -3.60
N THR A 52 1.37 2.52 -2.85
CA THR A 52 1.64 1.30 -2.10
C THR A 52 0.48 0.32 -2.25
N LYS A 53 0.78 -0.98 -2.30
CA LYS A 53 -0.21 -2.06 -2.27
C LYS A 53 -0.49 -2.54 -0.83
N SER A 54 0.10 -1.88 0.17
CA SER A 54 -0.11 -2.21 1.58
C SER A 54 -1.53 -1.85 2.01
N SER A 55 -2.22 -2.78 2.67
CA SER A 55 -3.51 -2.52 3.34
C SER A 55 -3.41 -1.41 4.40
N LEU A 56 -2.24 -1.24 5.03
CA LEU A 56 -1.99 -0.17 6.01
C LEU A 56 -1.82 1.21 5.36
N ARG A 57 -1.77 1.28 4.02
CA ARG A 57 -1.45 2.48 3.24
C ARG A 57 -0.16 3.14 3.71
N LEU A 58 0.84 2.33 4.02
CA LEU A 58 2.22 2.76 4.29
C LEU A 58 3.15 2.07 3.30
N CYS A 59 4.13 2.80 2.78
CA CYS A 59 5.27 2.21 2.06
C CYS A 59 6.36 1.78 3.05
N VAL A 60 7.28 0.93 2.60
CA VAL A 60 8.40 0.44 3.42
C VAL A 60 9.20 1.60 4.05
N PRO A 61 9.61 2.65 3.31
CA PRO A 61 10.30 3.81 3.90
C PRO A 61 9.52 4.54 5.00
N CYS A 62 8.19 4.60 4.90
CA CYS A 62 7.34 5.26 5.89
C CYS A 62 7.02 4.36 7.11
N GLY A 63 7.62 3.17 7.21
CA GLY A 63 7.48 2.32 8.39
C GLY A 63 6.41 1.25 8.28
N GLN A 64 6.02 0.82 7.08
CA GLN A 64 5.07 -0.29 6.90
C GLN A 64 5.41 -1.53 7.75
N GLY A 65 6.69 -1.90 7.84
CA GLY A 65 7.13 -3.05 8.64
C GLY A 65 6.96 -2.83 10.15
N LYS A 66 7.27 -1.62 10.63
CA LYS A 66 7.11 -1.24 12.04
C LYS A 66 5.65 -1.29 12.46
N GLU A 67 4.76 -0.75 11.62
CA GLU A 67 3.31 -0.74 11.89
C GLU A 67 2.74 -2.17 11.90
N ARG A 68 3.16 -3.04 10.97
CA ARG A 68 2.75 -4.45 10.98
C ARG A 68 3.18 -5.17 12.25
N ALA A 69 4.42 -4.97 12.69
CA ALA A 69 4.93 -5.56 13.92
C ALA A 69 4.14 -5.05 15.14
N TYR A 70 3.87 -3.75 15.22
CA TYR A 70 3.07 -3.15 16.29
C TYR A 70 1.67 -3.77 16.38
N ILE A 71 0.95 -3.85 15.25
CA ILE A 71 -0.39 -4.46 15.19
C ILE A 71 -0.35 -5.93 15.61
N TYR A 72 0.64 -6.69 15.15
CA TYR A 72 0.81 -8.09 15.51
C TYR A 72 0.98 -8.27 17.02
N TYR A 73 1.93 -7.55 17.63
CA TYR A 73 2.19 -7.67 19.06
C TYR A 73 1.03 -7.15 19.89
N LYS A 74 0.41 -6.02 19.51
CA LYS A 74 -0.78 -5.49 20.19
C LYS A 74 -1.91 -6.52 20.24
N ARG A 75 -2.14 -7.24 19.14
CA ARG A 75 -3.13 -8.33 19.08
C ARG A 75 -2.76 -9.49 20.01
N LYS A 76 -1.49 -9.92 20.02
CA LYS A 76 -1.03 -11.00 20.91
C LYS A 76 -1.20 -10.66 22.39
N TYR A 77 -0.84 -9.44 22.80
CA TYR A 77 -1.05 -8.95 24.16
C TYR A 77 -2.55 -8.90 24.52
N ALA A 78 -3.40 -8.44 23.60
CA ALA A 78 -4.86 -8.44 23.82
C ALA A 78 -5.45 -9.86 23.93
N GLU A 79 -4.85 -10.85 23.25
CA GLU A 79 -5.21 -12.27 23.34
C GLU A 79 -4.61 -12.98 24.58
N GLY A 80 -3.94 -12.26 25.49
CA GLY A 80 -3.31 -12.83 26.69
C GLY A 80 -2.08 -13.70 26.41
N ARG A 81 -1.58 -13.71 25.17
CA ARG A 81 -0.34 -14.40 24.78
C ARG A 81 0.81 -13.42 24.89
N VAL A 82 1.51 -13.42 26.03
CA VAL A 82 2.73 -12.61 26.19
C VAL A 82 3.77 -13.13 25.19
N PRO A 83 4.17 -12.34 24.18
CA PRO A 83 5.27 -12.71 23.32
C PRO A 83 6.56 -12.58 24.13
N GLU A 84 7.37 -13.63 24.15
CA GLU A 84 8.78 -13.56 24.55
C GLU A 84 9.41 -12.41 23.74
N GLY A 85 9.67 -11.27 24.41
CA GLY A 85 10.24 -10.10 23.75
C GLY A 85 11.63 -10.44 23.20
N PRO A 86 12.14 -9.70 22.20
CA PRO A 86 13.53 -9.88 21.78
C PRO A 86 14.41 -9.59 23.00
N SER A 87 15.07 -10.63 23.51
CA SER A 87 16.05 -10.55 24.59
C SER A 87 17.00 -9.40 24.27
N ARG A 88 16.85 -8.27 24.97
CA ARG A 88 17.89 -7.25 24.95
C ARG A 88 19.12 -7.94 25.52
N LEU A 89 20.10 -8.19 24.64
CA LEU A 89 21.43 -8.61 25.02
C LEU A 89 21.85 -7.75 26.21
N ARG A 90 22.04 -8.44 27.33
CA ARG A 90 22.60 -7.92 28.58
C ARG A 90 23.83 -7.10 28.21
N SER A 91 23.81 -5.82 28.55
CA SER A 91 25.03 -5.02 28.60
C SER A 91 25.98 -5.68 29.60
N SER A 92 27.15 -6.08 29.13
CA SER A 92 28.35 -6.35 29.93
C SER A 92 29.46 -5.47 29.39
#